data_AF-A0A0F9VF48-F1
#
_entry.id   AF-A0A0F9VF48-F1
#
_cell.length_a   1.000
_cell.length_b   1.000
_cell.length_c   1.000
_cell.angle_alpha   90.00
_cell.angle_beta   90.00
_cell.angle_gamma   90.00
#
_symmetry.space_group_name_H-M   'P 1'
#
loop_
_entity.id
_entity.type
_entity.pdbx_description
1 polymer ?
#
loop_
_entity_poly.entity_id
_entity_poly.type
_entity_poly.pdbx_seq_one_letter_code
_entity_poly.pdbx_strand_id
1 'polypeptide(L)'
;MAKEQKKYSKLDKKTKETTYGNPQFPYCTVPKSLRKFLEMIPGKPKPPKINGGTLKVWGLRNANDQSILRVLKKLDLLSAAGEPTTHYTEFMKKETGASVLGERIKVVYETLFQNVKNPEKAATEELTSFFNINSGGGEKTIRFQVDTFKALADHATFDGVSQSGQSSAPTVGDNGVSKSTNEPVLRIDLHIHLPENKSKADYDAIIESIANRLYKINGE
;
A
#
# COMPACT_ATOMS: atom_id res chain seq x y z
N MET A 1 -48.48 8.82 -38.05
CA MET A 1 -47.82 9.91 -37.30
C MET A 1 -47.32 9.51 -35.90
N ALA A 2 -47.70 8.36 -35.32
CA ALA A 2 -47.25 7.93 -33.99
C ALA A 2 -45.92 7.13 -33.93
N LYS A 3 -45.31 6.81 -35.08
CA LYS A 3 -44.07 6.02 -35.14
C LYS A 3 -42.79 6.85 -35.27
N GLU A 4 -42.92 8.15 -35.54
CA GLU A 4 -41.76 9.05 -35.73
C GLU A 4 -41.35 9.74 -34.42
N GLN A 5 -42.29 9.99 -33.51
CA GLN A 5 -42.00 10.58 -32.20
C GLN A 5 -41.26 9.63 -31.24
N LYS A 6 -41.32 8.31 -31.47
CA LYS A 6 -40.54 7.32 -30.69
C LYS A 6 -39.08 7.21 -31.10
N LYS A 7 -38.69 7.78 -32.25
CA LYS A 7 -37.28 7.78 -32.71
C LYS A 7 -36.48 8.93 -32.10
N TYR A 8 -37.15 10.04 -31.76
CA TYR A 8 -36.50 11.20 -31.12
C TYR A 8 -36.39 11.07 -29.59
N SER A 9 -37.21 10.25 -28.92
CA SER A 9 -37.10 10.02 -27.46
C SER A 9 -35.92 9.11 -27.03
N LYS A 10 -35.11 8.61 -27.97
CA LYS A 10 -33.95 7.75 -27.69
C LYS A 10 -32.60 8.47 -27.82
N LEU A 11 -32.57 9.79 -28.06
CA LEU A 11 -31.32 10.56 -28.08
C LEU A 11 -30.98 11.25 -26.74
N ASP A 12 -31.88 11.23 -25.75
CA ASP A 12 -31.67 11.92 -24.46
C ASP A 12 -31.16 11.02 -23.33
N LYS A 13 -30.52 9.90 -23.66
CA LYS A 13 -29.54 9.29 -22.73
C LYS A 13 -28.17 9.78 -23.14
N LYS A 14 -27.98 11.09 -23.00
CA LYS A 14 -26.68 11.75 -22.98
C LYS A 14 -25.88 11.10 -21.86
N THR A 15 -25.11 10.08 -22.23
CA THR A 15 -23.96 9.59 -21.47
C THR A 15 -23.25 10.83 -20.98
N LYS A 16 -23.31 11.10 -19.68
CA LYS A 16 -22.41 12.06 -19.07
C LYS A 16 -21.03 11.46 -19.29
N GLU A 17 -20.38 11.84 -20.38
CA GLU A 17 -18.94 11.68 -20.57
C GLU A 17 -18.30 12.50 -19.46
N THR A 18 -18.20 11.84 -18.33
CA THR A 18 -17.34 12.25 -17.26
C THR A 18 -15.98 11.80 -17.78
N THR A 19 -15.21 12.76 -18.28
CA THR A 19 -13.85 12.58 -18.74
C THR A 19 -12.98 12.24 -17.54
N TYR A 20 -13.17 11.04 -17.00
CA TYR A 20 -12.30 10.54 -15.95
C TYR A 20 -10.96 10.24 -16.60
N GLY A 21 -9.89 10.91 -16.13
CA GLY A 21 -8.54 10.65 -16.60
C GLY A 21 -8.15 9.17 -16.46
N ASN A 22 -7.04 8.75 -17.06
CA ASN A 22 -6.60 7.36 -16.92
C ASN A 22 -6.26 7.03 -15.46
N PRO A 23 -6.64 5.84 -14.95
CA PRO A 23 -6.31 5.44 -13.58
C PRO A 23 -4.80 5.37 -13.36
N GLN A 24 -4.32 6.04 -12.31
CA GLN A 24 -2.89 6.13 -12.00
C GLN A 24 -2.42 4.97 -11.10
N PHE A 25 -3.29 4.49 -10.21
CA PHE A 25 -2.97 3.38 -9.31
C PHE A 25 -3.42 2.03 -9.88
N PRO A 26 -2.68 0.93 -9.58
CA PRO A 26 -3.08 -0.39 -10.02
C PRO A 26 -4.39 -0.82 -9.36
N TYR A 27 -5.19 -1.57 -10.10
CA TYR A 27 -6.43 -2.16 -9.60
C TYR A 27 -6.71 -3.53 -10.22
N CYS A 28 -7.36 -4.36 -9.43
CA CYS A 28 -7.95 -5.61 -9.83
C CYS A 28 -9.47 -5.46 -9.90
N THR A 29 -10.11 -6.01 -10.93
CA THR A 29 -11.59 -6.02 -11.02
C THR A 29 -12.22 -7.10 -10.15
N VAL A 30 -11.39 -7.93 -9.50
CA VAL A 30 -11.76 -9.01 -8.58
C VAL A 30 -10.85 -9.01 -7.35
N PRO A 31 -10.93 -8.00 -6.45
CA PRO A 31 -10.06 -7.89 -5.28
C PRO A 31 -10.10 -9.11 -4.34
N LYS A 32 -11.24 -9.80 -4.26
CA LYS A 32 -11.37 -11.07 -3.53
C LYS A 32 -10.48 -12.18 -4.10
N SER A 33 -10.38 -12.28 -5.42
CA SER A 33 -9.49 -13.23 -6.10
C SER A 33 -8.02 -12.87 -5.88
N LEU A 34 -7.68 -11.57 -5.86
CA LEU A 34 -6.34 -11.10 -5.53
C LEU A 34 -5.93 -11.53 -4.12
N ARG A 35 -6.80 -11.32 -3.14
CA ARG A 35 -6.58 -11.71 -1.75
C ARG A 35 -6.31 -13.21 -1.61
N LYS A 36 -7.19 -14.03 -2.21
CA LYS A 36 -7.00 -15.49 -2.30
C LYS A 36 -5.68 -15.86 -2.99
N PHE A 37 -5.31 -15.16 -4.06
CA PHE A 37 -4.05 -15.41 -4.76
C PHE A 37 -2.84 -15.16 -3.86
N LEU A 38 -2.80 -14.03 -3.16
CA LEU A 38 -1.71 -13.65 -2.25
C LEU A 38 -1.55 -14.66 -1.11
N GLU A 39 -2.66 -15.11 -0.53
CA GLU A 39 -2.69 -16.13 0.52
C GLU A 39 -2.08 -17.47 0.08
N MET A 40 -2.29 -17.86 -1.18
CA MET A 40 -1.80 -19.14 -1.70
C MET A 40 -0.29 -19.13 -2.01
N ILE A 41 0.32 -17.98 -2.27
CA ILE A 41 1.70 -17.90 -2.79
C ILE A 41 2.73 -18.63 -1.90
N PRO A 42 2.79 -18.41 -0.56
CA PRO A 42 3.77 -19.06 0.30
C PRO A 42 3.66 -20.59 0.33
N GLY A 43 2.47 -21.15 0.03
CA GLY A 43 2.20 -22.59 0.06
C GLY A 43 2.31 -23.30 -1.29
N LYS A 44 2.65 -22.60 -2.38
CA LYS A 44 2.72 -23.17 -3.73
C LYS A 44 4.17 -23.24 -4.23
N PRO A 45 4.52 -24.23 -5.06
CA PRO A 45 5.82 -24.23 -5.72
C PRO A 45 5.95 -23.02 -6.64
N LYS A 46 7.16 -22.43 -6.70
CA LYS A 46 7.45 -21.28 -7.57
C LYS A 46 7.28 -21.70 -9.04
N PRO A 47 6.29 -21.14 -9.77
CA PRO A 47 6.13 -21.45 -11.18
C PRO A 47 7.20 -20.72 -12.01
N PRO A 48 7.61 -21.24 -13.18
CA PRO A 48 8.52 -20.54 -14.07
C PRO A 48 7.92 -19.22 -14.60
N LYS A 49 6.59 -19.18 -14.75
CA LYS A 49 5.84 -18.02 -15.23
C LYS A 49 4.44 -17.99 -14.62
N ILE A 50 3.98 -16.81 -14.24
CA ILE A 50 2.63 -16.57 -13.76
C ILE A 50 1.83 -15.91 -14.88
N ASN A 51 0.87 -16.66 -15.40
CA ASN A 51 -0.01 -16.23 -16.48
C ASN A 51 -1.44 -16.72 -16.22
N GLY A 52 -2.35 -16.48 -17.15
CA GLY A 52 -3.74 -16.91 -17.00
C GLY A 52 -3.93 -18.43 -16.88
N GLY A 53 -3.02 -19.24 -17.42
CA GLY A 53 -3.00 -20.69 -17.20
C GLY A 53 -2.67 -21.03 -15.75
N THR A 54 -1.62 -20.40 -15.19
CA THR A 54 -1.25 -20.55 -13.77
C THR A 54 -2.40 -20.19 -12.83
N LEU A 55 -3.08 -19.05 -13.10
CA LEU A 55 -4.25 -18.63 -12.34
C LEU A 55 -5.35 -19.70 -12.35
N LYS A 56 -5.67 -20.27 -13.52
CA LYS A 56 -6.68 -21.33 -13.65
C LYS A 56 -6.31 -22.59 -12.88
N VAL A 57 -5.05 -23.03 -12.95
CA VAL A 57 -4.55 -24.21 -12.22
C VAL A 57 -4.66 -23.98 -10.71
N TRP A 58 -4.47 -22.74 -10.24
CA TRP A 58 -4.61 -22.36 -8.84
C TRP A 58 -6.07 -22.04 -8.44
N GLY A 59 -7.05 -22.36 -9.29
CA GLY A 59 -8.47 -22.22 -9.00
C GLY A 59 -9.07 -20.83 -9.25
N LEU A 60 -8.34 -19.92 -9.89
CA LEU A 60 -8.78 -18.60 -10.30
C LEU A 60 -9.16 -18.63 -11.79
N ARG A 61 -10.42 -18.99 -12.05
CA ARG A 61 -10.95 -19.31 -13.40
C ARG A 61 -11.80 -18.19 -14.01
N ASN A 62 -12.03 -17.09 -13.31
CA ASN A 62 -12.81 -15.96 -13.81
C ASN A 62 -11.98 -15.19 -14.86
N ALA A 63 -12.62 -14.76 -15.96
CA ALA A 63 -11.96 -13.94 -16.97
C ALA A 63 -11.31 -12.67 -16.38
N ASN A 64 -11.92 -12.10 -15.34
CA ASN A 64 -11.44 -10.92 -14.63
C ASN A 64 -10.18 -11.18 -13.79
N ASP A 65 -9.85 -12.43 -13.45
CA ASP A 65 -8.66 -12.77 -12.67
C ASP A 65 -7.36 -12.37 -13.39
N GLN A 66 -7.40 -12.19 -14.72
CA GLN A 66 -6.27 -11.65 -15.48
C GLN A 66 -5.81 -10.27 -15.00
N SER A 67 -6.70 -9.50 -14.36
CA SER A 67 -6.34 -8.20 -13.78
C SER A 67 -5.33 -8.30 -12.64
N ILE A 68 -5.25 -9.44 -11.94
CA ILE A 68 -4.27 -9.72 -10.89
C ILE A 68 -2.84 -9.57 -11.44
N LEU A 69 -2.59 -10.10 -12.65
CA LEU A 69 -1.27 -10.05 -13.27
C LEU A 69 -0.77 -8.62 -13.48
N ARG A 70 -1.67 -7.67 -13.76
CA ARG A 70 -1.31 -6.26 -13.92
C ARG A 70 -0.87 -5.63 -12.59
N VAL A 71 -1.57 -5.96 -11.50
CA VAL A 71 -1.23 -5.49 -10.15
C VAL A 71 0.14 -6.03 -9.72
N LEU A 72 0.38 -7.34 -9.89
CA LEU A 72 1.65 -7.97 -9.52
C LEU A 72 2.85 -7.41 -10.29
N LYS A 73 2.67 -7.11 -11.58
CA LYS A 73 3.70 -6.44 -12.39
C LYS A 73 3.98 -5.03 -11.90
N LYS A 74 2.95 -4.27 -11.53
CA LYS A 74 3.11 -2.92 -10.98
C LYS A 74 3.84 -2.92 -9.64
N LEU A 75 3.62 -3.94 -8.80
CA LEU A 75 4.34 -4.16 -7.55
C LEU A 75 5.76 -4.72 -7.73
N ASP A 76 6.17 -5.02 -8.96
CA ASP A 76 7.45 -5.67 -9.28
C ASP A 76 7.63 -7.06 -8.64
N LEU A 77 6.52 -7.76 -8.40
CA LEU A 77 6.53 -9.18 -8.06
C LEU A 77 6.65 -10.03 -9.34
N LEU A 78 6.24 -9.50 -10.48
CA LEU A 78 6.38 -10.14 -11.77
C LEU A 78 7.09 -9.24 -12.76
N SER A 79 7.96 -9.82 -13.59
CA SER A 79 8.54 -9.14 -14.74
C SER A 79 7.48 -8.81 -15.80
N ALA A 80 7.85 -7.99 -16.80
CA ALA A 80 6.99 -7.72 -17.94
C ALA A 80 6.54 -9.01 -18.66
N ALA A 81 7.40 -10.03 -18.70
CA ALA A 81 7.13 -11.34 -19.27
C ALA A 81 6.29 -12.25 -18.34
N GLY A 82 6.02 -11.84 -17.10
CA GLY A 82 5.27 -12.62 -16.11
C GLY A 82 6.13 -13.63 -15.33
N GLU A 83 7.44 -13.46 -15.32
CA GLU A 83 8.35 -14.30 -14.55
C GLU A 83 8.42 -13.79 -13.10
N PRO A 84 8.45 -14.66 -12.08
CA PRO A 84 8.53 -14.20 -10.70
C PRO A 84 9.90 -13.59 -10.38
N THR A 85 9.90 -12.37 -9.85
CA THR A 85 11.10 -11.60 -9.50
C THR A 85 11.73 -12.07 -8.18
N THR A 86 12.83 -11.42 -7.77
CA THR A 86 13.39 -11.59 -6.43
C THR A 86 12.37 -11.23 -5.35
N HIS A 87 11.64 -10.12 -5.51
CA HIS A 87 10.60 -9.70 -4.56
C HIS A 87 9.48 -10.74 -4.41
N TYR A 88 9.09 -11.42 -5.49
CA TYR A 88 8.15 -12.53 -5.39
C TYR A 88 8.72 -13.71 -4.61
N THR A 89 9.98 -14.04 -4.84
CA THR A 89 10.65 -15.15 -4.15
C THR A 89 10.78 -14.87 -2.65
N GLU A 90 11.07 -13.63 -2.27
CA GLU A 90 11.03 -13.19 -0.88
C GLU A 90 9.60 -13.17 -0.32
N PHE A 91 8.60 -12.74 -1.11
CA PHE A 91 7.19 -12.79 -0.72
C PHE A 91 6.71 -14.21 -0.35
N MET A 92 7.26 -15.24 -1.00
CA MET A 92 6.94 -16.64 -0.68
C MET A 92 7.43 -17.07 0.70
N LYS A 93 8.46 -16.42 1.27
CA LYS A 93 9.02 -16.82 2.55
C LYS A 93 8.12 -16.31 3.68
N LYS A 94 7.81 -17.20 4.63
CA LYS A 94 6.96 -16.86 5.79
C LYS A 94 7.53 -15.71 6.64
N GLU A 95 8.85 -15.63 6.75
CA GLU A 95 9.53 -14.68 7.63
C GLU A 95 9.64 -13.28 7.04
N THR A 96 9.91 -13.17 5.73
CA THR A 96 10.17 -11.88 5.07
C THR A 96 9.01 -11.41 4.21
N GLY A 97 8.05 -12.29 3.89
CA GLY A 97 7.12 -12.04 2.80
C GLY A 97 6.21 -10.85 3.03
N ALA A 98 5.56 -10.76 4.19
CA ALA A 98 4.67 -9.65 4.50
C ALA A 98 5.41 -8.30 4.48
N SER A 99 6.65 -8.26 4.94
CA SER A 99 7.45 -7.03 4.96
C SER A 99 7.86 -6.60 3.54
N VAL A 100 8.33 -7.55 2.72
CA VAL A 100 8.68 -7.28 1.32
C VAL A 100 7.47 -6.77 0.55
N LEU A 101 6.28 -7.35 0.76
CA LEU A 101 5.07 -6.84 0.14
C LEU A 101 4.74 -5.41 0.60
N GLY A 102 4.89 -5.12 1.90
CA GLY A 102 4.71 -3.78 2.46
C GLY A 102 5.63 -2.75 1.81
N GLU A 103 6.91 -3.07 1.62
CA GLU A 103 7.87 -2.21 0.92
C GLU A 103 7.43 -1.94 -0.53
N ARG A 104 7.04 -2.98 -1.27
CA ARG A 104 6.57 -2.81 -2.65
C ARG A 104 5.30 -1.99 -2.74
N ILE A 105 4.39 -2.15 -1.77
CA ILE A 105 3.18 -1.32 -1.68
C ILE A 105 3.56 0.14 -1.42
N LYS A 106 4.47 0.44 -0.49
CA LYS A 106 4.92 1.82 -0.21
C LYS A 106 5.52 2.49 -1.45
N VAL A 107 6.29 1.76 -2.25
CA VAL A 107 6.85 2.27 -3.52
C VAL A 107 5.75 2.60 -4.53
N VAL A 108 4.80 1.70 -4.73
CA VAL A 108 3.75 1.88 -5.76
C VAL A 108 2.70 2.91 -5.33
N TYR A 109 2.42 3.00 -4.03
CA TYR A 109 1.43 3.89 -3.44
C TYR A 109 2.11 5.06 -2.70
N GLU A 110 3.30 5.49 -3.14
CA GLU A 110 4.10 6.52 -2.46
C GLU A 110 3.26 7.78 -2.15
N THR A 111 2.55 8.31 -3.13
CA THR A 111 1.68 9.49 -2.95
C THR A 111 0.59 9.25 -1.89
N LEU A 112 0.06 8.03 -1.76
CA LEU A 112 -0.91 7.71 -0.71
C LEU A 112 -0.25 7.77 0.67
N PHE A 113 0.93 7.16 0.84
CA PHE A 113 1.66 7.18 2.12
C PHE A 113 2.18 8.57 2.50
N GLN A 114 2.38 9.47 1.53
CA GLN A 114 2.73 10.87 1.78
C GLN A 114 1.55 11.72 2.25
N ASN A 115 0.32 11.38 1.82
CA ASN A 115 -0.88 12.21 2.07
C ASN A 115 -1.80 11.66 3.15
N VAL A 116 -1.75 10.35 3.41
CA VAL A 116 -2.60 9.66 4.39
C VAL A 116 -1.71 9.01 5.42
N LYS A 117 -1.94 9.32 6.70
CA LYS A 117 -1.21 8.72 7.82
C LYS A 117 -1.71 7.29 8.04
N ASN A 118 -0.79 6.32 8.05
CA ASN A 118 -1.11 4.90 8.25
C ASN A 118 -2.25 4.42 7.32
N PRO A 119 -2.10 4.53 5.99
CA PRO A 119 -3.17 4.26 5.04
C PRO A 119 -3.69 2.81 5.12
N GLU A 120 -2.87 1.87 5.59
CA GLU A 120 -3.26 0.48 5.84
C GLU A 120 -4.33 0.34 6.94
N LYS A 121 -4.48 1.34 7.81
CA LYS A 121 -5.49 1.42 8.87
C LYS A 121 -6.60 2.44 8.57
N ALA A 122 -6.51 3.15 7.45
CA ALA A 122 -7.44 4.22 7.11
C ALA A 122 -8.85 3.70 6.75
N ALA A 123 -9.85 4.55 7.02
CA ALA A 123 -11.23 4.27 6.67
C ALA A 123 -11.42 4.19 5.14
N THR A 124 -12.44 3.46 4.68
CA THR A 124 -12.72 3.32 3.24
C THR A 124 -13.01 4.68 2.60
N GLU A 125 -13.69 5.55 3.33
CA GLU A 125 -14.12 6.88 2.91
C GLU A 125 -12.92 7.80 2.70
N GLU A 126 -11.95 7.76 3.60
CA GLU A 126 -10.70 8.53 3.52
C GLU A 126 -9.87 8.10 2.31
N LEU A 127 -9.66 6.79 2.15
CA LEU A 127 -8.98 6.25 0.96
C LEU A 127 -9.73 6.64 -0.31
N THR A 128 -11.06 6.51 -0.32
CA THR A 128 -11.89 6.87 -1.48
C THR A 128 -11.74 8.35 -1.84
N SER A 129 -11.74 9.24 -0.84
CA SER A 129 -11.49 10.67 -1.05
C SER A 129 -10.12 10.91 -1.69
N PHE A 130 -9.07 10.27 -1.14
CA PHE A 130 -7.73 10.34 -1.72
C PHE A 130 -7.68 9.90 -3.18
N PHE A 131 -8.23 8.72 -3.51
CA PHE A 131 -8.22 8.21 -4.89
C PHE A 131 -9.10 9.06 -5.82
N ASN A 132 -10.18 9.68 -5.36
CA ASN A 132 -10.95 10.61 -6.20
C ASN A 132 -10.14 11.84 -6.62
N ILE A 133 -9.27 12.34 -5.74
CA ILE A 133 -8.46 13.54 -5.98
C ILE A 133 -7.20 13.19 -6.79
N ASN A 134 -6.55 12.08 -6.46
CA ASN A 134 -5.20 11.75 -6.94
C ASN A 134 -5.16 10.65 -8.01
N SER A 135 -6.31 10.06 -8.35
CA SER A 135 -6.43 9.03 -9.38
C SER A 135 -7.33 9.47 -10.52
N GLY A 136 -7.21 8.75 -11.64
CA GLY A 136 -8.19 8.79 -12.71
C GLY A 136 -9.13 7.58 -12.67
N GLY A 137 -10.15 7.62 -13.52
CA GLY A 137 -11.15 6.58 -13.69
C GLY A 137 -12.48 6.93 -13.02
N GLY A 138 -13.55 6.29 -13.48
CA GLY A 138 -14.87 6.48 -12.90
C GLY A 138 -14.99 5.85 -11.51
N GLU A 139 -16.09 6.15 -10.82
CA GLU A 139 -16.39 5.71 -9.45
C GLU A 139 -16.13 4.21 -9.21
N LYS A 140 -16.53 3.35 -10.16
CA LYS A 140 -16.28 1.90 -10.08
C LYS A 140 -14.79 1.55 -10.09
N THR A 141 -13.98 2.26 -10.87
CA THR A 141 -12.53 2.06 -10.93
C THR A 141 -11.86 2.51 -9.64
N ILE A 142 -12.27 3.65 -9.10
CA ILE A 142 -11.78 4.16 -7.81
C ILE A 142 -12.08 3.15 -6.70
N ARG A 143 -13.31 2.61 -6.66
CA ARG A 143 -13.65 1.52 -5.73
C ARG A 143 -12.73 0.32 -5.89
N PHE A 144 -12.44 -0.11 -7.11
CA PHE A 144 -11.49 -1.20 -7.34
C PHE A 144 -10.07 -0.87 -6.90
N GLN A 145 -9.61 0.39 -7.02
CA GLN A 145 -8.30 0.82 -6.52
C GLN A 145 -8.24 0.72 -5.00
N VAL A 146 -9.26 1.24 -4.30
CA VAL A 146 -9.38 1.14 -2.83
C VAL A 146 -9.39 -0.32 -2.38
N ASP A 147 -10.27 -1.13 -2.95
CA ASP A 147 -10.40 -2.55 -2.57
C ASP A 147 -9.13 -3.35 -2.90
N THR A 148 -8.42 -2.99 -3.97
CA THR A 148 -7.13 -3.60 -4.34
C THR A 148 -6.05 -3.24 -3.32
N PHE A 149 -5.94 -1.96 -2.96
CA PHE A 149 -5.00 -1.51 -1.95
C PHE A 149 -5.24 -2.23 -0.62
N LYS A 150 -6.48 -2.30 -0.14
CA LYS A 150 -6.83 -3.05 1.08
C LYS A 150 -6.50 -4.54 0.98
N ALA A 151 -6.80 -5.17 -0.17
CA ALA A 151 -6.45 -6.56 -0.40
C ALA A 151 -4.94 -6.82 -0.40
N LEU A 152 -4.13 -5.83 -0.76
CA LEU A 152 -2.66 -5.92 -0.65
C LEU A 152 -2.18 -5.69 0.78
N ALA A 153 -2.71 -4.65 1.44
CA ALA A 153 -2.32 -4.24 2.79
C ALA A 153 -2.57 -5.35 3.82
N ASP A 154 -3.65 -6.11 3.68
CA ASP A 154 -3.99 -7.20 4.61
C ASP A 154 -3.04 -8.40 4.56
N HIS A 155 -2.16 -8.47 3.55
CA HIS A 155 -1.10 -9.48 3.45
C HIS A 155 0.31 -8.89 3.68
N ALA A 156 0.39 -7.62 4.10
CA ALA A 156 1.63 -6.89 4.25
C ALA A 156 1.83 -6.40 5.69
N THR A 157 3.09 -6.20 6.06
CA THR A 157 3.47 -5.52 7.30
C THR A 157 4.24 -4.26 6.96
N PHE A 158 3.86 -3.14 7.57
CA PHE A 158 4.41 -1.82 7.27
C PHE A 158 5.32 -1.28 8.38
N ASP A 159 5.31 -1.94 9.53
CA ASP A 159 6.27 -1.77 10.61
C ASP A 159 7.60 -2.38 10.16
N GLY A 160 8.70 -1.64 10.32
CA GLY A 160 10.03 -2.03 9.83
C GLY A 160 10.40 -3.43 10.31
N VAL A 161 11.13 -4.18 9.46
CA VAL A 161 11.51 -5.58 9.66
C VAL A 161 12.00 -5.82 11.10
N SER A 162 11.11 -6.28 11.98
CA SER A 162 11.55 -7.01 13.15
C SER A 162 11.95 -8.38 12.63
N GLN A 163 13.25 -8.59 12.51
CA GLN A 163 13.87 -9.90 12.31
C GLN A 163 13.50 -10.79 13.50
N SER A 164 12.27 -11.30 13.52
CA SER A 164 11.85 -12.36 14.42
C SER A 164 11.91 -13.68 13.66
N GLY A 165 13.13 -14.07 13.30
CA GLY A 165 13.51 -15.41 12.88
C GLY A 165 14.47 -15.96 13.94
N GLN A 166 13.92 -16.77 14.84
CA GLN A 166 14.63 -17.42 15.93
C GLN A 166 15.86 -18.19 15.44
N SER A 167 17.00 -17.88 16.03
CA SER A 167 18.19 -18.71 16.03
C SER A 167 17.89 -20.08 16.63
N SER A 168 18.33 -21.13 15.94
CA SER A 168 18.51 -22.46 16.52
C SER A 168 19.77 -23.07 15.91
N ALA A 169 20.88 -23.00 16.66
CA ALA A 169 22.08 -23.85 16.60
C ALA A 169 23.18 -23.25 17.51
N PRO A 170 24.08 -24.07 18.10
CA PRO A 170 24.39 -24.01 19.52
C PRO A 170 25.69 -23.27 19.88
N THR A 171 25.77 -22.89 21.15
CA THR A 171 26.92 -22.38 21.89
C THR A 171 28.15 -23.28 21.77
N VAL A 172 29.27 -22.76 21.25
CA VAL A 172 30.64 -22.92 21.79
C VAL A 172 31.55 -21.78 21.26
N GLY A 173 32.23 -21.05 22.15
CA GLY A 173 33.65 -20.68 21.93
C GLY A 173 34.02 -19.28 21.40
N ASP A 174 34.21 -18.35 22.35
CA ASP A 174 35.36 -17.44 22.53
C ASP A 174 35.68 -16.24 21.60
N ASN A 175 35.66 -15.08 22.25
CA ASN A 175 36.46 -13.85 22.13
C ASN A 175 36.74 -13.12 20.79
N GLY A 176 36.15 -11.93 20.70
CA GLY A 176 36.60 -10.82 19.86
C GLY A 176 35.83 -9.54 20.19
N VAL A 177 36.19 -8.86 21.29
CA VAL A 177 35.62 -7.57 21.69
C VAL A 177 35.94 -6.51 20.63
N SER A 178 34.90 -5.94 20.01
CA SER A 178 34.97 -4.61 19.41
C SER A 178 33.87 -3.76 20.03
N LYS A 179 34.26 -2.82 20.89
CA LYS A 179 33.39 -1.83 21.53
C LYS A 179 32.84 -0.90 20.45
N SER A 180 31.59 -1.10 20.04
CA SER A 180 30.77 0.00 19.53
C SER A 180 30.11 0.67 20.74
N THR A 181 30.53 1.90 21.04
CA THR A 181 29.85 2.78 22.00
C THR A 181 28.41 2.97 21.57
N ASN A 182 27.52 2.21 22.19
CA ASN A 182 26.08 2.27 22.00
C ASN A 182 25.56 3.41 22.89
N GLU A 183 25.73 4.66 22.45
CA GLU A 183 24.92 5.74 23.02
C GLU A 183 23.50 5.63 22.44
N PRO A 184 22.45 5.67 23.29
CA PRO A 184 21.08 5.67 22.80
C PRO A 184 20.82 6.99 22.06
N VAL A 185 20.79 6.93 20.73
CA VAL A 185 20.38 8.06 19.90
C VAL A 185 18.87 8.25 20.03
N LEU A 186 18.45 9.14 20.92
CA LEU A 186 17.06 9.54 21.08
C LEU A 186 16.65 10.45 19.91
N ARG A 187 15.83 9.93 18.99
CA ARG A 187 15.19 10.71 17.92
C ARG A 187 13.77 11.06 18.34
N ILE A 188 13.45 12.36 18.36
CA ILE A 188 12.14 12.88 18.77
C ILE A 188 11.54 13.67 17.59
N ASP A 189 10.44 13.17 17.05
CA ASP A 189 9.66 13.85 16.00
C ASP A 189 8.37 14.42 16.63
N LEU A 190 8.27 15.75 16.73
CA LEU A 190 7.15 16.45 17.35
C LEU A 190 6.25 17.10 16.29
N HIS A 191 4.98 16.67 16.21
CA HIS A 191 3.96 17.28 15.36
C HIS A 191 2.97 18.07 16.22
N ILE A 192 2.99 19.39 16.11
CA ILE A 192 2.17 20.30 16.93
C ILE A 192 1.05 20.88 16.06
N HIS A 193 -0.19 20.75 16.51
CA HIS A 193 -1.32 21.48 15.93
C HIS A 193 -1.48 22.83 16.64
N LEU A 194 -1.20 23.88 15.87
CA LEU A 194 -1.37 25.27 16.29
C LEU A 194 -2.84 25.66 16.04
N PRO A 195 -3.58 26.12 17.07
CA PRO A 195 -4.98 26.50 16.91
C PRO A 195 -5.12 27.78 16.08
N GLU A 196 -5.97 27.75 15.06
CA GLU A 196 -6.09 28.80 14.02
C GLU A 196 -6.46 30.21 14.53
N ASN A 197 -6.98 30.32 15.76
CA ASN A 197 -7.48 31.59 16.35
C ASN A 197 -6.55 32.18 17.42
N LYS A 198 -5.24 32.06 17.26
CA LYS A 198 -4.24 32.61 18.21
C LYS A 198 -3.41 33.73 17.61
N SER A 199 -3.01 34.65 18.48
CA SER A 199 -2.17 35.78 18.10
C SER A 199 -0.71 35.34 17.90
N LYS A 200 0.07 36.16 17.20
CA LYS A 200 1.52 35.90 17.03
C LYS A 200 2.23 35.70 18.38
N ALA A 201 1.87 36.47 19.41
CA ALA A 201 2.46 36.37 20.74
C ALA A 201 2.15 35.03 21.43
N ASP A 202 0.97 34.46 21.21
CA ASP A 202 0.60 33.15 21.74
C ASP A 202 1.44 32.03 21.11
N TYR A 203 1.72 32.12 19.82
CA TYR A 203 2.58 31.16 19.13
C TYR A 203 4.03 31.24 19.60
N ASP A 204 4.56 32.46 19.73
CA ASP A 204 5.91 32.70 20.23
C ASP A 204 6.07 32.12 21.65
N ALA A 205 5.07 32.32 22.54
CA ALA A 205 5.07 31.77 23.90
C ALA A 205 4.99 30.23 23.96
N ILE A 206 4.24 29.59 23.05
CA ILE A 206 4.15 28.13 22.96
C ILE A 206 5.52 27.55 22.57
N ILE A 207 6.17 28.14 21.57
CA ILE A 207 7.48 27.68 21.08
C ILE A 207 8.55 27.89 22.16
N GLU A 208 8.54 29.03 22.84
CA GLU A 208 9.47 29.33 23.95
C GLU A 208 9.29 28.37 25.14
N SER A 209 8.05 28.02 25.49
CA SER A 209 7.76 27.03 26.52
C SER A 209 8.28 25.63 26.16
N ILE A 210 8.13 25.22 24.91
CA ILE A 210 8.65 23.93 24.41
C ILE A 210 10.18 23.94 24.42
N ALA A 211 10.81 25.00 23.90
CA ALA A 211 12.26 25.14 23.92
C ALA A 211 12.81 25.08 25.35
N ASN A 212 12.23 25.84 26.27
CA ASN A 212 12.64 25.82 27.67
C ASN A 212 12.48 24.42 28.30
N ARG A 213 11.40 23.70 28.00
CA ARG A 213 11.19 22.34 28.53
C ARG A 213 12.19 21.33 27.96
N LEU A 214 12.58 21.45 26.70
CA LEU A 214 13.54 20.56 26.04
C LEU A 214 14.99 20.84 26.49
N TYR A 215 15.36 22.11 26.63
CA TYR A 215 16.72 22.50 27.00
C TYR A 215 16.98 22.42 28.51
N LYS A 216 15.97 22.66 29.36
CA LYS A 216 16.13 22.61 30.83
C LYS A 216 16.24 21.20 31.41
N ILE A 217 15.98 20.16 30.62
CA ILE A 217 16.24 18.75 31.02
C ILE A 217 17.75 18.45 31.06
N ASN A 218 18.59 19.28 30.44
CA ASN A 218 20.05 19.09 30.36
C ASN A 218 20.86 20.01 31.29
N GLY A 219 20.23 20.65 32.27
CA GLY A 219 20.89 21.56 33.21
C GLY A 219 20.58 21.22 34.67
N GLU A 220 21.34 20.27 35.22
CA GLU A 220 21.90 20.39 36.58
C GLU A 220 23.22 21.17 36.49
#